data_AF-A0A7M1MIB2-F1
#
_entry.id   AF-A0A7M1MIB2-F1
#
_cell.length_a   1.000
_cell.length_b   1.000
_cell.length_c   1.000
_cell.angle_alpha   90.00
_cell.angle_beta   90.00
_cell.angle_gamma   90.00
#
_symmetry.space_group_name_H-M   'P 1'
#
loop_
_entity.id
_entity.type
_entity.pdbx_description
1 polymer ?
#
loop_
_entity_poly.entity_id
_entity_poly.type
_entity_poly.pdbx_seq_one_letter_code
_entity_poly.pdbx_strand_id
1 'polypeptide(L)'
;MLTWMQHHKKYLVVTIWISVIAFVGAGFVGWGSYDFNTDRSNSVAKVGDEKISYDEFNLKYSQLFGYYSQLNNGNYTQEQAQKDGLDTQAINELIQEKLLLSYAKTLGLNVSEEEIAYDLAHQKIFHNASGVFDKNLYYNLLARNNYTPKTYEKIIHDELLLKKINAILNLQIKPNELDMFGASFLMQDSLKVQAIKLDNKNITIDEKELKQTWEKNKELYKTQKSYELATYFLNPDIIKIDDKEIQAYYEENKNDYKDFAGKILSLEQSKDKVIKDLKLSKLKLKANESYVALRKNELNFDKNITISDADIYYPLENIQKAKENDFIKPFKFENGYMIAKIIKINPIQTMTFEQAKNEVSKLYIKEKTKVLLEEKAKLALDNFQGIDIGTYSRDSAKNAKVGNIMNDTEFSEFLMHVFDSNKAKSYVLFDDKAIVYEITKQTLENKNKEEIYKFIIEQSAKQTKQALLKEELLKKLIELYPIQRYYKGNTN
;
A
#
# COMPACT_ATOMS: atom_id res chain seq x y z
N MET A 1 45.24 2.47 -18.06
CA MET A 1 44.29 1.40 -18.45
C MET A 1 44.32 1.11 -19.95
N LEU A 2 44.20 2.11 -20.83
CA LEU A 2 44.25 1.93 -22.29
C LEU A 2 45.57 1.34 -22.83
N THR A 3 46.72 1.73 -22.27
CA THR A 3 48.05 1.21 -22.67
C THR A 3 48.28 -0.26 -22.28
N TRP A 4 47.64 -0.73 -21.20
CA TRP A 4 47.70 -2.14 -20.79
C TRP A 4 46.89 -3.05 -21.74
N MET A 5 45.73 -2.56 -22.21
CA MET A 5 44.86 -3.26 -23.17
C MET A 5 45.49 -3.40 -24.57
N GLN A 6 46.37 -2.49 -24.97
CA GLN A 6 47.02 -2.55 -26.28
C GLN A 6 48.15 -3.61 -26.33
N HIS A 7 48.88 -3.82 -25.24
CA HIS A 7 49.96 -4.81 -25.19
C HIS A 7 49.50 -6.26 -24.93
N HIS A 8 48.36 -6.48 -24.29
CA HIS A 8 47.89 -7.82 -23.89
C HIS A 8 46.67 -8.32 -24.67
N LYS A 9 46.46 -7.82 -25.89
CA LYS A 9 45.27 -8.08 -26.72
C LYS A 9 44.99 -9.58 -26.95
N LYS A 10 46.02 -10.44 -26.96
CA LYS A 10 45.87 -11.91 -27.07
C LYS A 10 45.29 -12.55 -25.79
N TYR A 11 45.66 -12.07 -24.61
CA TYR A 11 45.16 -12.59 -23.33
C TYR A 11 43.75 -12.07 -23.01
N LEU A 12 43.44 -10.85 -23.44
CA LEU A 12 42.13 -10.23 -23.23
C LEU A 12 41.01 -11.00 -23.95
N VAL A 13 41.28 -11.49 -25.17
CA VAL A 13 40.36 -12.37 -25.91
C VAL A 13 40.13 -13.70 -25.18
N VAL A 14 41.20 -14.33 -24.66
CA VAL A 14 41.08 -15.59 -23.91
C VAL A 14 40.30 -15.41 -22.62
N THR A 15 40.52 -14.33 -21.86
CA THR A 15 39.77 -14.07 -20.63
C THR A 15 38.30 -13.75 -20.89
N ILE A 16 37.97 -13.10 -22.02
CA ILE A 16 36.57 -12.88 -22.43
C ILE A 16 35.92 -14.21 -22.83
N TRP A 17 36.59 -15.06 -23.61
CA TRP A 17 36.06 -16.37 -23.97
C TRP A 17 35.90 -17.30 -22.77
N ILE A 18 36.84 -17.31 -21.82
CA ILE A 18 36.70 -18.06 -20.56
C ILE A 18 35.53 -17.51 -19.74
N SER A 19 35.36 -16.19 -19.67
CA SER A 19 34.23 -15.57 -18.96
C SER A 19 32.90 -15.90 -19.64
N VAL A 20 32.81 -15.85 -20.97
CA VAL A 20 31.61 -16.21 -21.73
C VAL A 20 31.31 -17.70 -21.60
N ILE A 21 32.30 -18.60 -21.69
CA ILE A 21 32.11 -20.04 -21.49
C ILE A 21 31.77 -20.35 -20.03
N ALA A 22 32.33 -19.62 -19.06
CA ALA A 22 31.98 -19.74 -17.66
C ALA A 22 30.58 -19.19 -17.37
N PHE A 23 30.12 -18.16 -18.07
CA PHE A 23 28.79 -17.56 -17.91
C PHE A 23 27.71 -18.40 -18.61
N VAL A 24 28.00 -18.90 -19.81
CA VAL A 24 27.15 -19.85 -20.53
C VAL A 24 27.14 -21.22 -19.84
N GLY A 25 28.28 -21.65 -19.29
CA GLY A 25 28.42 -22.85 -18.47
C GLY A 25 27.74 -22.72 -17.11
N ALA A 26 27.84 -21.57 -16.44
CA ALA A 26 27.12 -21.30 -15.19
C ALA A 26 25.61 -21.19 -15.40
N GLY A 27 25.15 -20.76 -16.59
CA GLY A 27 23.75 -20.83 -16.99
C GLY A 27 23.21 -22.27 -17.14
N PHE A 28 24.09 -23.27 -17.21
CA PHE A 28 23.75 -24.69 -17.39
C PHE A 28 23.99 -25.57 -16.15
N VAL A 29 24.62 -25.06 -15.08
CA VAL A 29 25.07 -25.88 -13.92
C VAL A 29 24.21 -25.64 -12.65
N GLY A 30 23.11 -24.89 -12.76
CA GLY A 30 22.18 -24.62 -11.65
C GLY A 30 21.02 -25.60 -11.46
N TRP A 31 21.02 -26.77 -12.12
CA TRP A 31 19.89 -27.73 -12.04
C TRP A 31 20.39 -29.13 -11.68
N GLY A 32 20.16 -29.53 -10.43
CA GLY A 32 20.02 -30.93 -10.00
C GLY A 32 21.19 -31.89 -10.25
N SER A 33 21.72 -32.47 -9.18
CA SER A 33 22.56 -33.67 -9.24
C SER A 33 21.85 -34.79 -10.02
N TYR A 34 22.44 -35.22 -11.15
CA TYR A 34 22.01 -36.39 -11.90
C TYR A 34 22.25 -37.67 -11.07
N ASP A 35 21.18 -38.28 -10.58
CA ASP A 35 21.19 -39.64 -10.02
C ASP A 35 20.81 -40.62 -11.13
N PHE A 36 21.78 -41.44 -11.56
CA PHE A 36 21.64 -42.41 -12.64
C PHE A 36 20.89 -43.66 -12.14
N ASN A 37 19.56 -43.57 -12.03
CA ASN A 37 18.68 -44.74 -11.97
C ASN A 37 17.53 -44.54 -12.96
N THR A 38 17.48 -45.35 -14.01
CA THR A 38 16.75 -45.12 -15.28
C THR A 38 15.23 -45.05 -15.17
N ASP A 39 14.63 -45.43 -14.04
CA ASP A 39 13.19 -45.27 -13.79
C ASP A 39 12.84 -43.96 -13.06
N ARG A 40 13.83 -43.34 -12.41
CA ARG A 40 13.76 -42.05 -11.70
C ARG A 40 14.36 -40.90 -12.51
N SER A 41 15.22 -41.20 -13.48
CA SER A 41 16.06 -40.21 -14.18
C SER A 41 15.32 -39.23 -15.09
N ASN A 42 14.00 -39.39 -15.32
CA ASN A 42 13.23 -38.47 -16.16
C ASN A 42 11.88 -38.03 -15.57
N SER A 43 11.67 -38.22 -14.26
CA SER A 43 10.43 -37.83 -13.59
C SER A 43 10.69 -37.01 -12.34
N VAL A 44 9.91 -35.95 -12.14
CA VAL A 44 9.98 -35.07 -10.97
C VAL A 44 9.07 -35.54 -9.83
N ALA A 45 8.03 -36.30 -10.14
CA ALA A 45 7.15 -36.94 -9.16
C ALA A 45 6.37 -38.12 -9.79
N LYS A 46 5.75 -38.93 -8.94
CA LYS A 46 4.81 -40.00 -9.32
C LYS A 46 3.57 -39.92 -8.42
N VAL A 47 2.39 -40.10 -8.99
CA VAL A 47 1.08 -40.13 -8.31
C VAL A 47 0.40 -41.45 -8.67
N GLY A 48 0.37 -42.42 -7.75
CA GLY A 48 -0.07 -43.78 -8.08
C GLY A 48 0.79 -44.38 -9.20
N ASP A 49 0.18 -44.61 -10.37
CA ASP A 49 0.86 -45.10 -11.57
C ASP A 49 1.23 -43.99 -12.58
N GLU A 50 0.74 -42.77 -12.38
CA GLU A 50 1.03 -41.63 -13.24
C GLU A 50 2.38 -41.01 -12.88
N LYS A 51 3.31 -40.96 -13.83
CA LYS A 51 4.57 -40.22 -13.70
C LYS A 51 4.37 -38.76 -14.14
N ILE A 52 5.09 -37.84 -13.50
CA ILE A 52 5.23 -36.45 -13.92
C ILE A 52 6.65 -36.27 -14.45
N SER A 53 6.79 -36.02 -15.76
CA SER A 53 8.09 -35.87 -16.40
C SER A 53 8.72 -34.50 -16.14
N TYR A 54 10.03 -34.38 -16.39
CA TYR A 54 10.72 -33.08 -16.34
C TYR A 54 10.17 -32.09 -17.39
N ASP A 55 9.78 -32.59 -18.55
CA ASP A 55 9.20 -31.77 -19.63
C ASP A 55 7.82 -31.21 -19.24
N GLU A 56 6.95 -32.03 -18.65
CA GLU A 56 5.64 -31.60 -18.13
C GLU A 56 5.81 -30.50 -17.07
N PHE A 57 6.79 -30.68 -16.18
CA PHE A 57 7.13 -29.71 -15.14
C PHE A 57 7.61 -28.38 -15.70
N ASN A 58 8.57 -28.38 -16.62
CA ASN A 58 9.08 -27.17 -17.24
C ASN A 58 8.02 -26.44 -18.05
N LEU A 59 7.15 -27.18 -18.73
CA LEU A 59 6.04 -26.61 -19.47
C LEU A 59 5.09 -25.88 -18.52
N LYS A 60 4.65 -26.54 -17.45
CA LYS A 60 3.78 -25.92 -16.45
C LYS A 60 4.43 -24.70 -15.80
N TYR A 61 5.71 -24.80 -15.42
CA TYR A 61 6.45 -23.66 -14.89
C TYR A 61 6.49 -22.49 -15.86
N SER A 62 6.79 -22.74 -17.14
CA SER A 62 6.85 -21.71 -18.18
C SER A 62 5.50 -21.04 -18.42
N GLN A 63 4.41 -21.81 -18.38
CA GLN A 63 3.04 -21.30 -18.46
C GLN A 63 2.72 -20.38 -17.28
N LEU A 64 3.01 -20.81 -16.05
CA LEU A 64 2.79 -20.00 -14.85
C LEU A 64 3.65 -18.73 -14.86
N PHE A 65 4.92 -18.84 -15.25
CA PHE A 65 5.82 -17.70 -15.37
C PHE A 65 5.31 -16.68 -16.39
N GLY A 66 4.85 -17.14 -17.57
CA GLY A 66 4.26 -16.29 -18.59
C GLY A 66 3.00 -15.57 -18.11
N TYR A 67 2.13 -16.28 -17.38
CA TYR A 67 0.92 -15.71 -16.77
C TYR A 67 1.24 -14.59 -15.76
N TYR A 68 2.13 -14.85 -14.80
CA TYR A 68 2.53 -13.84 -13.82
C TYR A 68 3.32 -12.68 -14.45
N SER A 69 4.11 -12.96 -15.48
CA SER A 69 4.77 -11.91 -16.26
C SER A 69 3.77 -10.98 -16.93
N GLN A 70 2.71 -11.53 -17.54
CA GLN A 70 1.65 -10.72 -18.15
C GLN A 70 0.92 -9.84 -17.12
N LEU A 71 0.58 -10.39 -15.95
CA LEU A 71 -0.05 -9.62 -14.87
C LEU A 71 0.83 -8.47 -14.35
N ASN A 72 2.15 -8.65 -14.39
CA ASN A 72 3.14 -7.66 -13.95
C ASN A 72 3.67 -6.78 -15.08
N ASN A 73 2.96 -6.69 -16.22
CA ASN A 73 3.38 -5.92 -17.41
C ASN A 73 4.80 -6.26 -17.90
N GLY A 74 5.20 -7.53 -17.81
CA GLY A 74 6.52 -8.01 -18.21
C GLY A 74 7.62 -7.90 -17.14
N ASN A 75 7.33 -7.37 -15.95
CA ASN A 75 8.33 -7.13 -14.90
C ASN A 75 8.51 -8.30 -13.92
N TYR A 76 7.99 -9.49 -14.23
CA TYR A 76 8.17 -10.68 -13.38
C TYR A 76 9.51 -11.35 -13.70
N THR A 77 10.47 -11.26 -12.78
CA THR A 77 11.83 -11.81 -12.96
C THR A 77 11.94 -13.24 -12.42
N GLN A 78 13.00 -13.95 -12.81
CA GLN A 78 13.24 -15.31 -12.31
C GLN A 78 13.53 -15.34 -10.80
N GLU A 79 14.19 -14.31 -10.28
CA GLU A 79 14.47 -14.18 -8.84
C GLU A 79 13.16 -14.02 -8.05
N GLN A 80 12.21 -13.24 -8.58
CA GLN A 80 10.89 -13.11 -7.99
C GLN A 80 10.11 -14.42 -8.07
N ALA A 81 10.15 -15.12 -9.20
CA ALA A 81 9.52 -16.44 -9.37
C ALA A 81 10.05 -17.48 -8.37
N GLN A 82 11.35 -17.49 -8.10
CA GLN A 82 11.95 -18.35 -7.08
C GLN A 82 11.48 -17.97 -5.67
N LYS A 83 11.46 -16.67 -5.35
CA LYS A 83 10.98 -16.17 -4.04
C LYS A 83 9.52 -16.52 -3.80
N ASP A 84 8.70 -16.51 -4.84
CA ASP A 84 7.27 -16.86 -4.78
C ASP A 84 7.04 -18.38 -4.75
N GLY A 85 8.08 -19.20 -4.94
CA GLY A 85 7.98 -20.66 -4.96
C GLY A 85 7.23 -21.20 -6.18
N LEU A 86 7.42 -20.57 -7.34
CA LEU A 86 6.70 -20.91 -8.58
C LEU A 86 6.95 -22.36 -9.04
N ASP A 87 8.15 -22.88 -8.77
CA ASP A 87 8.52 -24.28 -8.97
C ASP A 87 7.64 -25.23 -8.14
N THR A 88 7.45 -24.90 -6.85
CA THR A 88 6.60 -25.63 -5.92
C THR A 88 5.13 -25.55 -6.33
N GLN A 89 4.68 -24.39 -6.82
CA GLN A 89 3.34 -24.25 -7.38
C GLN A 89 3.15 -25.14 -8.62
N ALA A 90 4.09 -25.11 -9.58
CA ALA A 90 4.01 -25.91 -10.80
C ALA A 90 3.91 -27.42 -10.51
N ILE A 91 4.76 -27.95 -9.63
CA ILE A 91 4.71 -29.38 -9.28
C ILE A 91 3.44 -29.75 -8.52
N ASN A 92 2.95 -28.87 -7.64
CA ASN A 92 1.70 -29.12 -6.92
C ASN A 92 0.48 -29.13 -7.85
N GLU A 93 0.42 -28.23 -8.84
CA GLU A 93 -0.64 -28.23 -9.85
C GLU A 93 -0.62 -29.52 -10.67
N LEU A 94 0.55 -29.96 -11.13
CA LEU A 94 0.68 -31.23 -11.87
C LEU A 94 0.28 -32.44 -11.02
N ILE A 95 0.66 -32.47 -9.75
CA ILE A 95 0.23 -33.53 -8.82
C ILE A 95 -1.30 -33.57 -8.71
N GLN A 96 -1.95 -32.41 -8.55
CA GLN A 96 -3.41 -32.34 -8.50
C GLN A 96 -4.06 -32.83 -9.80
N GLU A 97 -3.52 -32.45 -10.95
CA GLU A 97 -3.98 -32.94 -12.26
C GLU A 97 -3.84 -34.46 -12.37
N LYS A 98 -2.69 -35.03 -11.99
CA LYS A 98 -2.48 -36.49 -12.01
C LYS A 98 -3.39 -37.24 -11.03
N LEU A 99 -3.69 -36.66 -9.85
CA LEU A 99 -4.67 -37.23 -8.92
C LEU A 99 -6.06 -37.32 -9.57
N LEU A 100 -6.51 -36.24 -10.20
CA LEU A 100 -7.81 -36.19 -10.87
C LEU A 100 -7.86 -37.12 -12.09
N LEU A 101 -6.80 -37.21 -12.88
CA LEU A 101 -6.69 -38.14 -14.02
C LEU A 101 -6.73 -39.60 -13.55
N SER A 102 -5.99 -39.93 -12.48
CA SER A 102 -6.00 -41.28 -11.90
C SER A 102 -7.40 -41.65 -11.40
N TYR A 103 -8.07 -40.71 -10.74
CA TYR A 103 -9.44 -40.90 -10.28
C TYR A 103 -10.44 -41.05 -11.44
N ALA A 104 -10.30 -40.24 -12.49
CA ALA A 104 -11.13 -40.35 -13.69
C ALA A 104 -11.02 -41.75 -14.32
N LYS A 105 -9.80 -42.31 -14.41
CA LYS A 105 -9.57 -43.69 -14.87
C LYS A 105 -10.23 -44.72 -13.97
N THR A 106 -10.12 -44.58 -12.64
CA THR A 106 -10.79 -45.47 -11.68
C THR A 106 -12.31 -45.44 -11.81
N LEU A 107 -12.89 -44.28 -12.16
CA LEU A 107 -14.32 -44.14 -12.46
C LEU A 107 -14.73 -44.69 -13.84
N GLY A 108 -13.77 -45.15 -14.65
CA GLY A 108 -14.02 -45.63 -16.01
C GLY A 108 -14.28 -44.51 -17.03
N LEU A 109 -13.92 -43.26 -16.70
CA LEU A 109 -13.98 -42.15 -17.66
C LEU A 109 -12.84 -42.28 -18.65
N ASN A 110 -13.13 -42.02 -19.92
CA ASN A 110 -12.15 -42.02 -21.00
C ASN A 110 -12.48 -40.95 -22.05
N VAL A 111 -11.56 -40.70 -22.96
CA VAL A 111 -11.74 -39.82 -24.13
C VAL A 111 -11.54 -40.65 -25.40
N SER A 112 -12.50 -40.58 -26.32
CA SER A 112 -12.41 -41.32 -27.58
C SER A 112 -11.52 -40.60 -28.60
N GLU A 113 -11.06 -41.33 -29.61
CA GLU A 113 -10.26 -40.74 -30.70
C GLU A 113 -11.06 -39.68 -31.47
N GLU A 114 -12.37 -39.87 -31.62
CA GLU A 114 -13.27 -38.90 -32.25
C GLU A 114 -13.36 -37.59 -31.46
N GLU A 115 -13.33 -37.65 -30.13
CA GLU A 115 -13.33 -36.45 -29.29
C GLU A 115 -12.02 -35.67 -29.43
N ILE A 116 -10.88 -36.37 -29.51
CA ILE A 116 -9.57 -35.75 -29.75
C ILE A 116 -9.53 -35.11 -31.14
N ALA A 117 -9.99 -35.84 -32.17
CA ALA A 117 -10.06 -35.34 -33.54
C ALA A 117 -11.01 -34.13 -33.65
N TYR A 118 -12.13 -34.17 -32.95
CA TYR A 118 -13.08 -33.05 -32.88
C TYR A 118 -12.42 -31.82 -32.23
N ASP A 119 -11.76 -31.97 -31.08
CA ASP A 119 -11.09 -30.85 -30.41
C ASP A 119 -10.00 -30.25 -31.30
N LEU A 120 -9.11 -31.08 -31.84
CA LEU A 120 -8.05 -30.68 -32.79
C LEU A 120 -8.61 -29.90 -33.97
N ALA A 121 -9.70 -30.38 -34.58
CA ALA A 121 -10.33 -29.73 -35.72
C ALA A 121 -10.94 -28.36 -35.38
N HIS A 122 -11.26 -28.08 -34.11
CA HIS A 122 -11.83 -26.81 -33.66
C HIS A 122 -10.79 -25.82 -33.11
N GLN A 123 -9.54 -26.24 -32.95
CA GLN A 123 -8.47 -25.34 -32.53
C GLN A 123 -8.03 -24.42 -33.69
N LYS A 124 -8.38 -23.13 -33.56
CA LYS A 124 -8.13 -22.11 -34.59
C LYS A 124 -6.66 -21.96 -35.00
N ILE A 125 -5.73 -22.32 -34.13
CA ILE A 125 -4.29 -22.26 -34.41
C ILE A 125 -3.86 -23.24 -35.53
N PHE A 126 -4.66 -24.28 -35.77
CA PHE A 126 -4.43 -25.25 -36.84
C PHE A 126 -5.28 -24.97 -38.09
N HIS A 127 -5.98 -23.83 -38.16
CA HIS A 127 -6.78 -23.46 -39.31
C HIS A 127 -5.97 -22.64 -40.33
N ASN A 128 -6.21 -22.89 -41.62
CA ASN A 128 -5.72 -22.04 -42.69
C ASN A 128 -6.51 -20.72 -42.79
N ALA A 129 -6.14 -19.86 -43.74
CA ALA A 129 -6.81 -18.58 -43.97
C ALA A 129 -8.31 -18.70 -44.32
N SER A 130 -8.77 -19.88 -44.73
CA SER A 130 -10.19 -20.19 -45.01
C SER A 130 -10.94 -20.75 -43.79
N GLY A 131 -10.29 -20.84 -42.63
CA GLY A 131 -10.90 -21.36 -41.39
C GLY A 131 -11.04 -22.88 -41.33
N VAL A 132 -10.33 -23.62 -42.20
CA VAL A 132 -10.36 -25.09 -42.26
C VAL A 132 -9.08 -25.66 -41.67
N PHE A 133 -9.17 -26.76 -40.94
CA PHE A 133 -8.02 -27.47 -40.38
C PHE A 133 -6.99 -27.83 -41.47
N ASP A 134 -5.73 -27.46 -41.24
CA ASP A 134 -4.61 -27.69 -42.14
C ASP A 134 -3.59 -28.63 -41.47
N LYS A 135 -3.52 -29.86 -41.99
CA LYS A 135 -2.64 -30.93 -41.50
C LYS A 135 -1.15 -30.55 -41.61
N ASN A 136 -0.75 -29.79 -42.63
CA ASN A 136 0.64 -29.36 -42.79
C ASN A 136 0.99 -28.30 -41.75
N LEU A 137 0.07 -27.36 -41.50
CA LEU A 137 0.23 -26.35 -40.45
C LEU A 137 0.34 -27.02 -39.07
N TYR A 138 -0.52 -28.00 -38.77
CA TYR A 138 -0.45 -28.80 -37.55
C TYR A 138 0.94 -29.43 -37.33
N TYR A 139 1.44 -30.23 -38.27
CA TYR A 139 2.75 -30.88 -38.10
C TYR A 139 3.90 -29.87 -38.02
N ASN A 140 3.85 -28.80 -38.82
CA ASN A 140 4.88 -27.77 -38.79
C ASN A 140 4.93 -27.03 -37.45
N LEU A 141 3.77 -26.72 -36.88
CA LEU A 141 3.67 -26.07 -35.57
C LEU A 141 4.13 -27.00 -34.44
N LEU A 142 3.73 -28.28 -34.47
CA LEU A 142 4.21 -29.24 -33.48
C LEU A 142 5.73 -29.40 -33.56
N ALA A 143 6.29 -29.56 -34.76
CA ALA A 143 7.73 -29.70 -34.96
C ALA A 143 8.51 -28.47 -34.45
N ARG A 144 8.01 -27.26 -34.69
CA ARG A 144 8.60 -26.01 -34.17
C ARG A 144 8.60 -25.91 -32.65
N ASN A 145 7.66 -26.58 -31.99
CA ASN A 145 7.52 -26.60 -30.54
C ASN A 145 8.04 -27.92 -29.92
N ASN A 146 8.78 -28.73 -30.69
CA ASN A 146 9.34 -30.02 -30.26
C ASN A 146 8.29 -31.04 -29.78
N TYR A 147 7.07 -30.98 -30.30
CA TYR A 147 6.03 -31.97 -30.03
C TYR A 147 5.94 -33.02 -31.15
N THR A 148 5.69 -34.27 -30.75
CA THR A 148 5.18 -35.29 -31.67
C THR A 148 3.65 -35.28 -31.68
N PRO A 149 2.99 -35.70 -32.77
CA PRO A 149 1.53 -35.81 -32.81
C PRO A 149 0.97 -36.65 -31.66
N LYS A 150 1.60 -37.80 -31.38
CA LYS A 150 1.20 -38.68 -30.28
C LYS A 150 1.30 -38.01 -28.91
N THR A 151 2.37 -37.25 -28.67
CA THR A 151 2.54 -36.50 -27.41
C THR A 151 1.46 -35.42 -27.28
N TYR A 152 1.18 -34.71 -28.36
CA TYR A 152 0.20 -33.63 -28.37
C TYR A 152 -1.24 -34.14 -28.22
N GLU A 153 -1.59 -35.21 -28.92
CA GLU A 153 -2.88 -35.90 -28.77
C GLU A 153 -3.08 -36.44 -27.35
N LYS A 154 -2.02 -36.90 -26.67
CA LYS A 154 -2.07 -37.25 -25.24
C LYS A 154 -2.36 -36.04 -24.35
N ILE A 155 -1.79 -34.87 -24.64
CA ILE A 155 -2.08 -33.63 -23.89
C ILE A 155 -3.57 -33.30 -24.03
N ILE A 156 -4.10 -33.32 -25.26
CA ILE A 156 -5.53 -33.09 -25.52
C ILE A 156 -6.41 -34.12 -24.80
N HIS A 157 -6.03 -35.40 -24.86
CA HIS A 157 -6.71 -36.46 -24.11
C HIS A 157 -6.80 -36.12 -22.62
N ASP A 158 -5.68 -35.79 -21.99
CA ASP A 158 -5.61 -35.49 -20.56
C ASP A 158 -6.41 -34.22 -20.21
N GLU A 159 -6.36 -33.16 -21.05
CA GLU A 159 -7.16 -31.95 -20.91
C GLU A 159 -8.67 -32.21 -21.00
N LEU A 160 -9.10 -33.01 -21.99
CA LEU A 160 -10.50 -33.40 -22.17
C LEU A 160 -10.99 -34.28 -21.01
N LEU A 161 -10.16 -35.20 -20.52
CA LEU A 161 -10.48 -36.05 -19.38
C LEU A 161 -10.61 -35.21 -18.10
N LEU A 162 -9.68 -34.27 -17.88
CA LEU A 162 -9.77 -33.28 -16.79
C LEU A 162 -11.04 -32.44 -16.90
N LYS A 163 -11.42 -32.01 -18.11
CA LYS A 163 -12.67 -31.26 -18.34
C LYS A 163 -13.89 -32.09 -17.95
N LYS A 164 -13.93 -33.37 -18.33
CA LYS A 164 -15.04 -34.30 -17.99
C LYS A 164 -15.17 -34.49 -16.47
N ILE A 165 -14.08 -34.81 -15.77
CA ILE A 165 -14.14 -35.01 -14.32
C ILE A 165 -14.52 -33.72 -13.59
N ASN A 166 -13.97 -32.56 -14.00
CA ASN A 166 -14.35 -31.28 -13.40
C ASN A 166 -15.82 -30.91 -13.66
N ALA A 167 -16.37 -31.28 -14.82
CA ALA A 167 -17.79 -31.09 -15.11
C ALA A 167 -18.69 -31.91 -14.19
N ILE A 168 -18.30 -33.15 -13.85
CA ILE A 168 -19.01 -33.99 -12.88
C ILE A 168 -18.96 -33.40 -11.47
N LEU A 169 -17.81 -32.81 -11.10
CA LEU A 169 -17.62 -32.17 -9.80
C LEU A 169 -18.31 -30.79 -9.68
N ASN A 170 -18.83 -30.25 -10.78
CA ASN A 170 -19.60 -29.02 -10.77
C ASN A 170 -21.05 -29.28 -10.30
N LEU A 171 -21.20 -29.49 -9.00
CA LEU A 171 -22.49 -29.75 -8.36
C LEU A 171 -23.35 -28.47 -8.31
N GLN A 172 -24.66 -28.63 -8.55
CA GLN A 172 -25.61 -27.54 -8.35
C GLN A 172 -25.71 -27.17 -6.87
N ILE A 173 -25.96 -25.88 -6.61
CA ILE A 173 -26.22 -25.38 -5.26
C ILE A 173 -27.66 -25.71 -4.88
N LYS A 174 -27.85 -26.21 -3.66
CA LYS A 174 -29.15 -26.51 -3.09
C LYS A 174 -29.78 -25.24 -2.49
N PRO A 175 -31.12 -25.13 -2.41
CA PRO A 175 -31.76 -23.95 -1.84
C PRO A 175 -31.28 -23.61 -0.42
N ASN A 176 -31.16 -24.61 0.47
CA ASN A 176 -30.66 -24.41 1.83
C ASN A 176 -29.19 -23.94 1.90
N GLU A 177 -28.37 -24.28 0.90
CA GLU A 177 -27.01 -23.77 0.79
C GLU A 177 -27.06 -22.28 0.39
N LEU A 178 -27.92 -21.89 -0.58
CA LEU A 178 -28.13 -20.48 -0.92
C LEU A 178 -28.62 -19.68 0.28
N ASP A 179 -29.58 -20.21 1.05
CA ASP A 179 -30.09 -19.56 2.26
C ASP A 179 -28.97 -19.31 3.28
N MET A 180 -28.08 -20.29 3.47
CA MET A 180 -26.93 -20.17 4.38
C MET A 180 -25.95 -19.07 3.95
N PHE A 181 -25.60 -18.99 2.66
CA PHE A 181 -24.74 -17.90 2.16
C PHE A 181 -25.46 -16.56 2.20
N GLY A 182 -26.73 -16.56 1.81
CA GLY A 182 -27.60 -15.39 1.78
C GLY A 182 -27.82 -14.76 3.15
N ALA A 183 -27.85 -15.57 4.23
CA ALA A 183 -28.02 -15.09 5.59
C ALA A 183 -27.07 -13.93 5.93
N SER A 184 -25.79 -14.02 5.55
CA SER A 184 -24.81 -12.95 5.82
C SER A 184 -25.11 -11.61 5.11
N PHE A 185 -25.70 -11.66 3.92
CA PHE A 185 -26.07 -10.49 3.11
C PHE A 185 -27.44 -9.93 3.45
N LEU A 186 -28.36 -10.82 3.85
CA LEU A 186 -29.77 -10.52 4.05
C LEU A 186 -30.13 -10.34 5.52
N MET A 187 -29.20 -10.58 6.44
CA MET A 187 -29.42 -10.41 7.86
C MET A 187 -29.91 -9.00 8.19
N GLN A 188 -30.90 -8.94 9.07
CA GLN A 188 -31.40 -7.72 9.65
C GLN A 188 -31.61 -7.87 11.15
N ASP A 189 -31.28 -6.83 11.89
CA ASP A 189 -31.48 -6.74 13.34
C ASP A 189 -32.47 -5.64 13.67
N SER A 190 -33.48 -5.96 14.49
CA SER A 190 -34.36 -5.00 15.14
C SER A 190 -33.69 -4.47 16.41
N LEU A 191 -33.35 -3.19 16.39
CA LEU A 191 -32.48 -2.58 17.38
C LEU A 191 -33.25 -1.65 18.31
N LYS A 192 -32.98 -1.79 19.61
CA LYS A 192 -33.21 -0.74 20.60
C LYS A 192 -31.89 -0.09 20.96
N VAL A 193 -31.89 1.23 21.15
CA VAL A 193 -30.68 1.97 21.53
C VAL A 193 -30.93 2.97 22.66
N GLN A 194 -29.92 3.15 23.50
CA GLN A 194 -29.86 4.17 24.54
C GLN A 194 -28.56 4.95 24.38
N ALA A 195 -28.67 6.27 24.19
CA ALA A 195 -27.51 7.13 24.08
C ALA A 195 -27.15 7.73 25.44
N ILE A 196 -25.88 7.59 25.80
CA ILE A 196 -25.29 8.17 27.01
C ILE A 196 -24.32 9.23 26.53
N LYS A 197 -24.68 10.50 26.73
CA LYS A 197 -23.82 11.64 26.36
C LYS A 197 -22.98 12.07 27.55
N LEU A 198 -21.75 12.47 27.29
CA LEU A 198 -20.87 13.07 28.29
C LEU A 198 -20.24 14.34 27.70
N ASP A 199 -20.56 15.48 28.30
CA ASP A 199 -19.87 16.73 27.97
C ASP A 199 -18.45 16.69 28.55
N ASN A 200 -17.46 16.68 27.66
CA ASN A 200 -16.05 16.62 28.03
C ASN A 200 -15.59 17.83 28.85
N LYS A 201 -16.31 18.96 28.80
CA LYS A 201 -16.02 20.15 29.61
C LYS A 201 -16.22 19.94 31.10
N ASN A 202 -17.05 18.96 31.48
CA ASN A 202 -17.33 18.64 32.88
C ASN A 202 -16.30 17.69 33.50
N ILE A 203 -15.31 17.24 32.71
CA ILE A 203 -14.28 16.33 33.21
C ILE A 203 -13.24 17.14 33.98
N THR A 204 -13.14 16.85 35.28
CA THR A 204 -12.10 17.42 36.14
C THR A 204 -10.76 16.77 35.81
N ILE A 205 -9.73 17.60 35.66
CA ILE A 205 -8.36 17.14 35.43
C ILE A 205 -7.75 16.75 36.77
N ASP A 206 -7.45 15.47 36.93
CA ASP A 206 -6.61 14.99 38.02
C ASP A 206 -5.14 15.12 37.59
N GLU A 207 -4.34 15.89 38.34
CA GLU A 207 -2.97 16.20 37.97
C GLU A 207 -2.04 14.97 38.01
N LYS A 208 -2.34 13.99 38.88
CA LYS A 208 -1.58 12.75 38.97
C LYS A 208 -1.86 11.87 37.75
N GLU A 209 -3.12 11.70 37.36
CA GLU A 209 -3.49 10.98 36.15
C GLU A 209 -2.99 11.70 34.88
N LEU A 210 -3.08 13.04 34.82
CA LEU A 210 -2.56 13.84 33.71
C LEU A 210 -1.05 13.61 33.52
N LYS A 211 -0.28 13.58 34.62
CA LYS A 211 1.15 13.28 34.57
C LYS A 211 1.42 11.86 34.08
N GLN A 212 0.61 10.88 34.48
CA GLN A 212 0.72 9.51 33.96
C GLN A 212 0.42 9.44 32.46
N THR A 213 -0.59 10.17 31.98
CA THR A 213 -0.89 10.30 30.54
C THR A 213 0.30 10.89 29.79
N TRP A 214 0.95 11.93 30.32
CA TRP A 214 2.18 12.46 29.73
C TRP A 214 3.32 11.43 29.72
N GLU A 215 3.59 10.75 30.83
CA GLU A 215 4.69 9.76 30.91
C GLU A 215 4.53 8.63 29.91
N LYS A 216 3.29 8.12 29.75
CA LYS A 216 2.96 7.07 28.77
C LYS A 216 3.09 7.54 27.31
N ASN A 217 2.82 8.82 27.05
CA ASN A 217 2.72 9.38 25.70
C ASN A 217 3.86 10.38 25.38
N LYS A 218 4.93 10.41 26.16
CA LYS A 218 6.01 11.41 26.07
C LYS A 218 6.65 11.54 24.68
N GLU A 219 6.65 10.47 23.90
CA GLU A 219 7.19 10.46 22.53
C GLU A 219 6.37 11.32 21.56
N LEU A 220 5.10 11.61 21.87
CA LEU A 220 4.25 12.50 21.08
C LEU A 220 4.57 13.99 21.33
N TYR A 221 5.24 14.31 22.44
CA TYR A 221 5.47 15.68 22.89
C TYR A 221 6.94 16.03 22.75
N LYS A 222 7.32 16.52 21.57
CA LYS A 222 8.69 16.93 21.26
C LYS A 222 8.75 18.42 20.98
N THR A 223 9.81 19.07 21.47
CA THR A 223 10.13 20.44 21.07
C THR A 223 10.48 20.47 19.59
N GLN A 224 10.25 21.62 18.96
CA GLN A 224 10.85 21.86 17.65
C GLN A 224 12.32 22.22 17.82
N LYS A 225 13.12 21.90 16.80
CA LYS A 225 14.48 22.41 16.73
C LYS A 225 14.41 23.94 16.68
N SER A 226 15.22 24.59 17.51
CA SER A 226 15.23 26.05 17.60
C SER A 226 16.65 26.60 17.68
N TYR A 227 16.80 27.87 17.33
CA TYR A 227 18.07 28.58 17.24
C TYR A 227 17.95 29.87 18.05
N GLU A 228 18.86 30.05 18.99
CA GLU A 228 19.04 31.33 19.66
C GLU A 228 20.00 32.17 18.82
N LEU A 229 19.53 33.33 18.39
CA LEU A 229 20.25 34.23 17.50
C LEU A 229 20.50 35.56 18.21
N ALA A 230 21.74 36.03 18.20
CA ALA A 230 22.04 37.43 18.46
C ALA A 230 21.93 38.19 17.13
N THR A 231 21.16 39.26 17.10
CA THR A 231 20.75 39.94 15.86
C THR A 231 21.12 41.42 15.88
N TYR A 232 21.51 41.93 14.73
CA TYR A 232 21.79 43.34 14.48
C TYR A 232 20.98 43.78 13.27
N PHE A 233 20.12 44.78 13.44
CA PHE A 233 19.19 45.20 12.39
C PHE A 233 19.55 46.61 11.88
N LEU A 234 19.79 46.71 10.58
CA LEU A 234 19.97 47.99 9.92
C LEU A 234 18.65 48.46 9.34
N ASN A 235 18.12 49.55 9.90
CA ASN A 235 16.95 50.24 9.38
C ASN A 235 17.35 51.13 8.17
N PRO A 236 16.58 51.12 7.06
CA PRO A 236 16.84 51.96 5.89
C PRO A 236 16.79 53.47 6.13
N ASP A 237 16.22 53.95 7.23
CA ASP A 237 16.09 55.37 7.55
C ASP A 237 17.44 56.07 7.79
N ILE A 238 18.50 55.30 8.06
CA ILE A 238 19.87 55.83 8.15
C ILE A 238 20.46 56.24 6.79
N ILE A 239 19.80 55.87 5.69
CA ILE A 239 20.22 56.21 4.33
C ILE A 239 19.52 57.50 3.91
N LYS A 240 20.31 58.55 3.76
CA LYS A 240 19.88 59.78 3.09
C LYS A 240 19.97 59.57 1.58
N ILE A 241 18.92 60.01 0.89
CA ILE A 241 18.80 59.98 -0.57
C ILE A 241 18.36 61.36 -1.05
N ASP A 242 18.74 61.72 -2.28
CA ASP A 242 18.25 62.92 -2.95
C ASP A 242 17.45 62.57 -4.23
N ASP A 243 16.76 63.57 -4.79
CA ASP A 243 15.92 63.39 -5.98
C ASP A 243 16.71 62.95 -7.22
N LYS A 244 17.98 63.35 -7.34
CA LYS A 244 18.83 62.95 -8.49
C LYS A 244 19.15 61.46 -8.40
N GLU A 245 19.44 60.96 -7.21
CA GLU A 245 19.72 59.55 -6.97
C GLU A 245 18.48 58.68 -7.20
N ILE A 246 17.30 59.16 -6.80
CA ILE A 246 16.02 58.48 -7.07
C ILE A 246 15.80 58.36 -8.58
N GLN A 247 16.01 59.46 -9.33
CA GLN A 247 15.82 59.47 -10.78
C GLN A 247 16.82 58.56 -11.50
N ALA A 248 18.10 58.61 -11.12
CA ALA A 248 19.13 57.76 -11.71
C ALA A 248 18.86 56.27 -11.45
N TYR A 249 18.50 55.91 -10.22
CA TYR A 249 18.21 54.53 -9.85
C TYR A 249 16.97 53.99 -10.58
N TYR A 250 15.93 54.81 -10.75
CA TYR A 250 14.77 54.42 -11.55
C TYR A 250 15.15 54.17 -13.01
N GLU A 251 15.92 55.06 -13.66
CA GLU A 251 16.28 54.86 -15.07
C GLU A 251 17.10 53.59 -15.30
N GLU A 252 17.98 53.24 -14.37
CA GLU A 252 18.79 52.02 -14.43
C GLU A 252 17.95 50.75 -14.18
N ASN A 253 16.90 50.84 -13.34
CA ASN A 253 16.12 49.68 -12.87
C ASN A 253 14.65 49.68 -13.33
N LYS A 254 14.27 50.53 -14.30
CA LYS A 254 12.87 50.74 -14.72
C LYS A 254 12.13 49.46 -15.13
N ASN A 255 12.86 48.45 -15.57
CA ASN A 255 12.29 47.15 -15.95
C ASN A 255 11.70 46.36 -14.77
N ASP A 256 12.05 46.71 -13.52
CA ASP A 256 11.58 46.05 -12.28
C ASP A 256 10.29 46.68 -11.72
N TYR A 257 9.87 47.81 -12.27
CA TYR A 257 8.69 48.56 -11.87
C TYR A 257 7.60 48.46 -12.95
N LYS A 258 6.89 47.33 -12.95
CA LYS A 258 5.79 47.06 -13.89
C LYS A 258 4.47 46.85 -13.17
N ASP A 259 3.37 47.17 -13.85
CA ASP A 259 2.02 46.81 -13.41
C ASP A 259 1.68 45.34 -13.71
N PHE A 260 0.47 44.90 -13.34
CA PHE A 260 -0.02 43.54 -13.58
C PHE A 260 -0.13 43.17 -15.07
N ALA A 261 -0.21 44.15 -15.97
CA ALA A 261 -0.24 43.96 -17.41
C ALA A 261 1.17 43.98 -18.04
N GLY A 262 2.23 44.13 -17.23
CA GLY A 262 3.62 44.17 -17.67
C GLY A 262 4.09 45.52 -18.21
N LYS A 263 3.26 46.58 -18.11
CA LYS A 263 3.62 47.93 -18.52
C LYS A 263 4.53 48.58 -17.46
N ILE A 264 5.61 49.22 -17.90
CA ILE A 264 6.52 49.97 -17.02
C ILE A 264 5.78 51.17 -16.42
N LEU A 265 5.77 51.25 -15.08
CA LEU A 265 5.19 52.35 -14.31
C LEU A 265 6.10 53.58 -14.38
N SER A 266 5.54 54.79 -14.43
CA SER A 266 6.35 56.02 -14.35
C SER A 266 7.04 56.15 -12.98
N LEU A 267 8.05 57.03 -12.89
CA LEU A 267 8.71 57.33 -11.61
C LEU A 267 7.70 57.84 -10.57
N GLU A 268 6.73 58.68 -10.94
CA GLU A 268 5.70 59.16 -10.02
C GLU A 268 4.82 58.03 -9.50
N GLN A 269 4.44 57.09 -10.36
CA GLN A 269 3.61 55.93 -10.01
C GLN A 269 4.34 54.89 -9.16
N SER A 270 5.68 54.84 -9.26
CA SER A 270 6.52 53.85 -8.57
C SER A 270 7.39 54.46 -7.47
N LYS A 271 7.25 55.76 -7.17
CA LYS A 271 8.19 56.56 -6.36
C LYS A 271 8.50 55.91 -5.01
N ASP A 272 7.49 55.46 -4.28
CA ASP A 272 7.69 54.84 -2.96
C ASP A 272 8.46 53.52 -3.03
N LYS A 273 8.19 52.71 -4.06
CA LYS A 273 8.89 51.45 -4.30
C LYS A 273 10.34 51.70 -4.72
N VAL A 274 10.57 52.66 -5.62
CA VAL A 274 11.91 53.09 -6.05
C VAL A 274 12.72 53.60 -4.86
N ILE A 275 12.13 54.45 -4.00
CA ILE A 275 12.79 54.96 -2.79
C ILE A 275 13.18 53.80 -1.86
N LYS A 276 12.27 52.84 -1.64
CA LYS A 276 12.53 51.68 -0.80
C LYS A 276 13.66 50.81 -1.36
N ASP A 277 13.63 50.51 -2.65
CA ASP A 277 14.62 49.66 -3.31
C ASP A 277 15.99 50.35 -3.39
N LEU A 278 16.04 51.65 -3.66
CA LEU A 278 17.26 52.47 -3.59
C LEU A 278 17.87 52.47 -2.18
N LYS A 279 17.05 52.75 -1.16
CA LYS A 279 17.51 52.72 0.24
C LYS A 279 18.05 51.34 0.59
N LEU A 280 17.35 50.27 0.23
CA LEU A 280 17.82 48.88 0.45
C LEU A 280 19.11 48.58 -0.31
N SER A 281 19.25 49.03 -1.56
CA SER A 281 20.46 48.83 -2.37
C SER A 281 21.68 49.46 -1.69
N LYS A 282 21.55 50.73 -1.25
CA LYS A 282 22.60 51.43 -0.50
C LYS A 282 22.86 50.81 0.87
N LEU A 283 21.81 50.39 1.57
CA LEU A 283 21.91 49.78 2.90
C LEU A 283 22.66 48.45 2.87
N LYS A 284 22.61 47.71 1.75
CA LYS A 284 23.33 46.45 1.56
C LYS A 284 24.84 46.61 1.77
N LEU A 285 25.44 47.71 1.31
CA LEU A 285 26.86 47.99 1.52
C LEU A 285 27.17 48.16 3.01
N LYS A 286 26.40 49.01 3.70
CA LYS A 286 26.52 49.20 5.16
C LYS A 286 26.28 47.93 5.95
N ALA A 287 25.37 47.07 5.49
CA ALA A 287 25.09 45.79 6.13
C ALA A 287 26.30 44.83 6.01
N ASN A 288 26.98 44.81 4.85
CA ASN A 288 28.22 44.05 4.69
C ASN A 288 29.37 44.60 5.56
N GLU A 289 29.50 45.93 5.66
CA GLU A 289 30.46 46.57 6.57
C GLU A 289 30.18 46.21 8.03
N SER A 290 28.91 46.32 8.46
CA SER A 290 28.48 45.96 9.81
C SER A 290 28.71 44.48 10.11
N TYR A 291 28.52 43.59 9.13
CA TYR A 291 28.82 42.17 9.27
C TYR A 291 30.31 41.92 9.54
N VAL A 292 31.20 42.63 8.84
CA VAL A 292 32.65 42.53 9.09
C VAL A 292 33.01 43.08 10.47
N ALA A 293 32.45 44.23 10.87
CA ALA A 293 32.70 44.83 12.17
C ALA A 293 32.20 43.97 13.33
N LEU A 294 30.99 43.38 13.22
CA LEU A 294 30.45 42.42 14.19
C LEU A 294 31.35 41.18 14.33
N ARG A 295 31.93 40.66 13.23
CA ARG A 295 32.88 39.54 13.28
C ARG A 295 34.22 39.88 13.94
N LYS A 296 34.62 41.15 13.90
CA LYS A 296 35.81 41.68 14.57
C LYS A 296 35.55 42.15 16.00
N ASN A 297 34.30 42.02 16.48
CA ASN A 297 33.83 42.58 17.76
C ASN A 297 34.00 44.11 17.86
N GLU A 298 33.98 44.83 16.73
CA GLU A 298 33.98 46.30 16.65
C GLU A 298 32.56 46.87 16.81
N LEU A 299 31.53 46.02 16.65
CA LEU A 299 30.11 46.32 16.89
C LEU A 299 29.49 45.25 17.80
N ASN A 300 28.42 45.62 18.49
CA ASN A 300 27.62 44.73 19.33
C ASN A 300 26.27 44.41 18.65
N PHE A 301 25.70 43.24 18.97
CA PHE A 301 24.35 42.88 18.56
C PHE A 301 23.30 43.63 19.38
N ASP A 302 22.14 43.89 18.78
CA ASP A 302 21.06 44.67 19.39
C ASP A 302 20.17 43.82 20.30
N LYS A 303 19.84 42.60 19.85
CA LYS A 303 18.85 41.75 20.53
C LYS A 303 19.11 40.26 20.32
N ASN A 304 18.83 39.46 21.35
CA ASN A 304 18.72 38.02 21.24
C ASN A 304 17.28 37.60 20.96
N ILE A 305 17.09 36.73 19.99
CA ILE A 305 15.80 36.13 19.62
C ILE A 305 15.92 34.60 19.58
N THR A 306 14.79 33.91 19.71
CA THR A 306 14.72 32.46 19.49
C THR A 306 13.78 32.21 18.34
N ILE A 307 14.24 31.44 17.37
CA ILE A 307 13.44 31.04 16.20
C ILE A 307 13.41 29.52 16.10
N SER A 308 12.42 29.00 15.40
CA SER A 308 12.21 27.60 15.10
C SER A 308 12.34 27.34 13.59
N ASP A 309 12.36 26.07 13.20
CA ASP A 309 12.27 25.71 11.78
C ASP A 309 10.92 26.10 11.13
N ALA A 310 9.93 26.61 11.89
CA ALA A 310 8.67 27.13 11.36
C ALA A 310 8.72 28.63 11.00
N ASP A 311 9.77 29.35 11.38
CA ASP A 311 9.88 30.80 11.20
C ASP A 311 10.43 31.16 9.80
N ILE A 312 9.56 31.04 8.79
CA ILE A 312 9.91 31.19 7.36
C ILE A 312 10.44 32.57 6.94
N TYR A 313 10.36 33.57 7.82
CA TYR A 313 10.86 34.93 7.56
C TYR A 313 12.39 35.04 7.71
N TYR A 314 13.05 34.00 8.22
CA TYR A 314 14.50 33.91 8.36
C TYR A 314 15.11 33.01 7.28
N PRO A 315 16.40 33.15 6.94
CA PRO A 315 17.08 32.31 5.95
C PRO A 315 17.37 30.92 6.55
N LEU A 316 16.32 30.12 6.74
CA LEU A 316 16.38 28.83 7.45
C LEU A 316 17.39 27.87 6.82
N GLU A 317 17.55 27.86 5.50
CA GLU A 317 18.53 27.01 4.82
C GLU A 317 19.98 27.34 5.26
N ASN A 318 20.30 28.62 5.41
CA ASN A 318 21.61 29.06 5.87
C ASN A 318 21.79 28.76 7.37
N ILE A 319 20.75 28.99 8.17
CA ILE A 319 20.77 28.78 9.62
C ILE A 319 20.91 27.29 9.96
N GLN A 320 20.22 26.40 9.25
CA GLN A 320 20.26 24.96 9.46
C GLN A 320 21.63 24.33 9.15
N LYS A 321 22.37 24.91 8.20
CA LYS A 321 23.71 24.45 7.80
C LYS A 321 24.83 25.01 8.69
N ALA A 322 24.53 26.03 9.49
CA ALA A 322 25.49 26.72 10.33
C ALA A 322 25.64 26.05 11.70
N LYS A 323 26.78 26.30 12.35
CA LYS A 323 27.14 25.81 13.68
C LYS A 323 26.97 26.90 14.73
N GLU A 324 27.01 26.52 16.00
CA GLU A 324 27.08 27.51 17.09
C GLU A 324 28.29 28.43 16.90
N ASN A 325 28.08 29.71 17.18
CA ASN A 325 28.96 30.84 16.92
C ASN A 325 29.16 31.27 15.46
N ASP A 326 28.57 30.57 14.49
CA ASP A 326 28.62 31.02 13.10
C ASP A 326 27.78 32.29 12.90
N PHE A 327 28.26 33.15 11.99
CA PHE A 327 27.55 34.34 11.57
C PHE A 327 26.75 34.05 10.29
N ILE A 328 25.50 34.49 10.29
CA ILE A 328 24.63 34.51 9.12
C ILE A 328 24.88 35.82 8.39
N LYS A 329 25.21 35.73 7.09
CA LYS A 329 25.42 36.90 6.23
C LYS A 329 24.20 37.81 6.23
N PRO A 330 24.36 39.13 5.98
CA PRO A 330 23.23 40.04 5.91
C PRO A 330 22.14 39.52 4.96
N PHE A 331 20.91 39.46 5.46
CA PHE A 331 19.74 39.06 4.70
C PHE A 331 18.65 40.13 4.81
N LYS A 332 17.79 40.23 3.80
CA LYS A 332 16.65 41.14 3.85
C LYS A 332 15.70 40.66 4.94
N PHE A 333 15.31 41.56 5.84
CA PHE A 333 14.36 41.29 6.91
C PHE A 333 13.49 42.54 7.09
N GLU A 334 12.17 42.36 7.13
CA GLU A 334 11.21 43.46 7.12
C GLU A 334 11.51 44.50 6.01
N ASN A 335 11.88 45.74 6.38
CA ASN A 335 12.23 46.82 5.45
C ASN A 335 13.75 47.11 5.39
N GLY A 336 14.59 46.30 6.04
CA GLY A 336 16.01 46.53 6.18
C GLY A 336 16.87 45.29 5.95
N TYR A 337 18.06 45.28 6.55
CA TYR A 337 18.93 44.10 6.59
C TYR A 337 19.16 43.66 8.02
N MET A 338 19.04 42.36 8.25
CA MET A 338 19.41 41.73 9.51
C MET A 338 20.68 40.92 9.34
N ILE A 339 21.52 40.98 10.37
CA ILE A 339 22.68 40.13 10.55
C ILE A 339 22.42 39.32 11.81
N ALA A 340 22.75 38.04 11.78
CA ALA A 340 22.57 37.17 12.94
C ALA A 340 23.85 36.40 13.25
N LYS A 341 24.05 36.06 14.51
CA LYS A 341 25.01 35.05 14.96
C LYS A 341 24.26 33.96 15.70
N ILE A 342 24.54 32.71 15.38
CA ILE A 342 23.98 31.57 16.12
C ILE A 342 24.66 31.53 17.49
N ILE A 343 23.89 31.77 18.54
CA ILE A 343 24.36 31.65 19.92
C ILE A 343 24.27 30.20 20.37
N LYS A 344 23.14 29.54 20.07
CA LYS A 344 22.89 28.17 20.49
C LYS A 344 21.94 27.45 19.53
N ILE A 345 22.17 26.15 19.32
CA ILE A 345 21.27 25.28 18.57
C ILE A 345 20.60 24.32 19.55
N ASN A 346 19.31 24.51 19.78
CA ASN A 346 18.52 23.67 20.67
C ASN A 346 17.96 22.49 19.87
N PRO A 347 18.42 21.24 20.11
CA PRO A 347 17.93 20.07 19.40
C PRO A 347 16.48 19.74 19.79
N ILE A 348 15.86 18.88 18.98
CA ILE A 348 14.57 18.27 19.32
C ILE A 348 14.76 17.46 20.60
N GLN A 349 13.95 17.76 21.61
CA GLN A 349 13.96 17.07 22.90
C GLN A 349 12.51 16.77 23.31
N THR A 350 12.33 15.77 24.17
CA THR A 350 11.02 15.53 24.79
C THR A 350 10.64 16.74 25.65
N MET A 351 9.44 17.25 25.44
CA MET A 351 8.89 18.34 26.25
C MET A 351 8.74 17.90 27.70
N THR A 352 9.06 18.79 28.63
CA THR A 352 8.74 18.60 30.05
C THR A 352 7.22 18.55 30.26
N PHE A 353 6.78 18.00 31.39
CA PHE A 353 5.35 17.95 31.75
C PHE A 353 4.70 19.33 31.67
N GLU A 354 5.34 20.37 32.22
CA GLU A 354 4.81 21.75 32.19
C GLU A 354 4.69 22.30 30.77
N GLN A 355 5.68 22.06 29.90
CA GLN A 355 5.63 22.48 28.50
C GLN A 355 4.52 21.75 27.73
N ALA A 356 4.30 20.47 28.02
CA ALA A 356 3.32 19.63 27.33
C ALA A 356 1.92 19.71 27.94
N LYS A 357 1.74 20.35 29.11
CA LYS A 357 0.52 20.29 29.94
C LYS A 357 -0.76 20.56 29.16
N ASN A 358 -0.77 21.56 28.29
CA ASN A 358 -1.93 21.89 27.47
C ASN A 358 -2.28 20.80 26.44
N GLU A 359 -1.29 20.28 25.72
CA GLU A 359 -1.50 19.23 24.71
C GLU A 359 -1.83 17.88 25.35
N VAL A 360 -1.19 17.56 26.48
CA VAL A 360 -1.50 16.37 27.28
C VAL A 360 -2.92 16.47 27.84
N SER A 361 -3.37 17.65 28.29
CA SER A 361 -4.73 17.83 28.83
C SER A 361 -5.81 17.47 27.82
N LYS A 362 -5.62 17.81 26.54
CA LYS A 362 -6.55 17.42 25.47
C LYS A 362 -6.63 15.90 25.32
N LEU A 363 -5.47 15.22 25.31
CA LEU A 363 -5.41 13.76 25.22
C LEU A 363 -6.04 13.10 26.45
N TYR A 364 -5.68 13.58 27.65
CA TYR A 364 -6.23 13.10 28.91
C TYR A 364 -7.76 13.21 28.95
N ILE A 365 -8.31 14.38 28.59
CA ILE A 365 -9.76 14.57 28.55
C ILE A 365 -10.40 13.56 27.60
N LYS A 366 -9.82 13.34 26.41
CA LYS A 366 -10.32 12.35 25.45
C LYS A 366 -10.29 10.92 26.02
N GLU A 367 -9.17 10.49 26.58
CA GLU A 367 -9.01 9.16 27.17
C GLU A 367 -9.97 8.96 28.36
N LYS A 368 -10.05 9.95 29.26
CA LYS A 368 -10.93 9.92 30.43
C LYS A 368 -12.42 9.91 30.03
N THR A 369 -12.79 10.68 29.00
CA THR A 369 -14.16 10.67 28.44
C THR A 369 -14.55 9.26 28.02
N LYS A 370 -13.67 8.58 27.27
CA LYS A 370 -13.90 7.21 26.80
C LYS A 370 -14.07 6.22 27.95
N VAL A 371 -13.21 6.29 28.96
CA VAL A 371 -13.30 5.42 30.16
C VAL A 371 -14.62 5.64 30.89
N LEU A 372 -15.00 6.89 31.16
CA LEU A 372 -16.25 7.22 31.86
C LEU A 372 -17.50 6.82 31.05
N LEU A 373 -17.47 7.02 29.73
CA LEU A 373 -18.53 6.56 28.84
C LEU A 373 -18.66 5.04 28.85
N GLU A 374 -17.55 4.32 28.86
CA GLU A 374 -17.53 2.86 28.93
C GLU A 374 -18.11 2.35 30.25
N GLU A 375 -17.72 2.93 31.39
CA GLU A 375 -18.29 2.59 32.70
C GLU A 375 -19.80 2.83 32.74
N LYS A 376 -20.25 4.00 32.26
CA LYS A 376 -21.69 4.32 32.18
C LYS A 376 -22.44 3.39 31.24
N ALA A 377 -21.84 3.02 30.11
CA ALA A 377 -22.42 2.09 29.15
C ALA A 377 -22.59 0.69 29.76
N LYS A 378 -21.57 0.20 30.48
CA LYS A 378 -21.64 -1.08 31.21
C LYS A 378 -22.76 -1.07 32.24
N LEU A 379 -22.87 -0.02 33.05
CA LEU A 379 -23.96 0.12 34.03
C LEU A 379 -25.35 0.18 33.36
N ALA A 380 -25.46 0.83 32.20
CA ALA A 380 -26.70 0.92 31.45
C ALA A 380 -27.12 -0.40 30.78
N LEU A 381 -26.21 -1.37 30.60
CA LEU A 381 -26.60 -2.70 30.11
C LEU A 381 -27.49 -3.44 31.11
N ASP A 382 -27.24 -3.28 32.41
CA ASP A 382 -28.01 -3.96 33.47
C ASP A 382 -29.43 -3.40 33.61
N ASN A 383 -29.60 -2.10 33.38
CA ASN A 383 -30.88 -1.39 33.47
C ASN A 383 -31.23 -0.70 32.15
N PHE A 384 -31.19 -1.47 31.06
CA PHE A 384 -31.35 -0.93 29.71
C PHE A 384 -32.75 -0.36 29.48
N GLN A 385 -32.80 0.93 29.09
CA GLN A 385 -34.04 1.66 28.77
C GLN A 385 -33.92 2.32 27.39
N GLY A 386 -33.60 1.51 26.38
CA GLY A 386 -33.45 1.97 25.00
C GLY A 386 -34.78 2.16 24.26
N ILE A 387 -34.76 3.06 23.29
CA ILE A 387 -35.87 3.28 22.35
C ILE A 387 -35.72 2.37 21.13
N ASP A 388 -36.84 1.92 20.57
CA ASP A 388 -36.88 1.14 19.34
C ASP A 388 -36.62 2.05 18.10
N ILE A 389 -35.51 1.79 17.41
CA ILE A 389 -35.10 2.52 16.21
C ILE A 389 -35.49 1.81 14.91
N GLY A 390 -35.97 0.57 14.98
CA GLY A 390 -36.41 -0.23 13.84
C GLY A 390 -35.42 -1.32 13.44
N THR A 391 -35.63 -1.86 12.23
CA THR A 391 -34.88 -2.98 11.67
C THR A 391 -33.87 -2.50 10.63
N TYR A 392 -32.62 -2.94 10.77
CA TYR A 392 -31.51 -2.51 9.92
C TYR A 392 -30.72 -3.70 9.42
N SER A 393 -30.12 -3.58 8.23
CA SER A 393 -29.05 -4.44 7.72
C SER A 393 -27.72 -3.68 7.84
N ARG A 394 -26.59 -4.39 7.67
CA ARG A 394 -25.22 -3.82 7.74
C ARG A 394 -25.02 -2.55 6.89
N ASP A 395 -25.68 -2.48 5.74
CA ASP A 395 -25.59 -1.41 4.74
C ASP A 395 -26.79 -0.45 4.76
N SER A 396 -27.66 -0.53 5.77
CA SER A 396 -28.82 0.35 5.87
C SER A 396 -28.44 1.81 6.16
N ALA A 397 -29.14 2.75 5.53
CA ALA A 397 -29.07 4.16 5.89
C ALA A 397 -29.88 4.47 7.17
N LYS A 398 -29.51 5.55 7.87
CA LYS A 398 -30.23 5.99 9.07
C LYS A 398 -31.63 6.51 8.70
N ASN A 399 -32.56 6.44 9.67
CA ASN A 399 -33.87 7.07 9.57
C ASN A 399 -33.97 8.30 10.49
N ALA A 400 -35.10 8.99 10.46
CA ALA A 400 -35.33 10.19 11.28
C ALA A 400 -35.24 9.94 12.80
N LYS A 401 -35.61 8.74 13.30
CA LYS A 401 -35.51 8.40 14.73
C LYS A 401 -34.05 8.36 15.20
N VAL A 402 -33.15 7.90 14.33
CA VAL A 402 -31.72 7.82 14.59
C VAL A 402 -31.02 9.17 14.42
N GLY A 403 -31.53 10.05 13.55
CA GLY A 403 -30.86 11.32 13.21
C GLY A 403 -30.57 12.24 14.39
N ASN A 404 -31.36 12.16 15.47
CA ASN A 404 -31.14 12.94 16.70
C ASN A 404 -30.10 12.32 17.66
N ILE A 405 -29.68 11.08 17.38
CA ILE A 405 -28.79 10.27 18.20
C ILE A 405 -27.41 10.17 17.58
N MET A 406 -27.36 9.86 16.28
CA MET A 406 -26.15 9.62 15.49
C MET A 406 -26.21 10.35 14.15
N ASN A 407 -25.08 10.91 13.73
CA ASN A 407 -24.88 11.35 12.35
C ASN A 407 -24.67 10.13 11.42
N ASP A 408 -24.56 10.36 10.11
CA ASP A 408 -24.48 9.26 9.11
C ASP A 408 -23.22 8.40 9.27
N THR A 409 -22.09 9.02 9.58
CA THR A 409 -20.82 8.32 9.82
C THR A 409 -20.90 7.46 11.08
N GLU A 410 -21.35 8.05 12.18
CA GLU A 410 -21.52 7.34 13.45
C GLU A 410 -22.51 6.19 13.33
N PHE A 411 -23.60 6.37 12.58
CA PHE A 411 -24.58 5.30 12.40
C PHE A 411 -24.02 4.13 11.58
N SER A 412 -23.24 4.43 10.54
CA SER A 412 -22.57 3.39 9.74
C SER A 412 -21.55 2.62 10.58
N GLU A 413 -20.73 3.33 11.37
CA GLU A 413 -19.80 2.73 12.33
C GLU A 413 -20.52 1.88 13.38
N PHE A 414 -21.64 2.38 13.92
CA PHE A 414 -22.49 1.64 14.85
C PHE A 414 -23.00 0.33 14.23
N LEU A 415 -23.54 0.36 13.02
CA LEU A 415 -24.03 -0.86 12.36
C LEU A 415 -22.90 -1.86 12.08
N MET A 416 -21.71 -1.41 11.67
CA MET A 416 -20.56 -2.32 11.53
C MET A 416 -20.26 -3.05 12.85
N HIS A 417 -20.18 -2.31 13.95
CA HIS A 417 -19.94 -2.91 15.27
C HIS A 417 -21.05 -3.84 15.75
N VAL A 418 -22.32 -3.53 15.47
CA VAL A 418 -23.45 -4.40 15.80
C VAL A 418 -23.35 -5.71 15.03
N PHE A 419 -23.14 -5.64 13.72
CA PHE A 419 -23.14 -6.81 12.83
C PHE A 419 -21.85 -7.65 12.90
N ASP A 420 -20.75 -7.12 13.46
CA ASP A 420 -19.52 -7.87 13.74
C ASP A 420 -19.49 -8.48 15.16
N SER A 421 -20.47 -8.13 16.00
CA SER A 421 -20.62 -8.64 17.36
C SER A 421 -21.51 -9.89 17.38
N ASN A 422 -21.16 -10.86 18.23
CA ASN A 422 -22.00 -12.02 18.54
C ASN A 422 -22.86 -11.82 19.81
N LYS A 423 -22.89 -10.61 20.37
CA LYS A 423 -23.63 -10.28 21.60
C LYS A 423 -24.97 -9.63 21.28
N ALA A 424 -26.04 -10.15 21.87
CA ALA A 424 -27.38 -9.58 21.77
C ALA A 424 -27.50 -8.20 22.45
N LYS A 425 -26.66 -7.90 23.44
CA LYS A 425 -26.56 -6.58 24.09
C LYS A 425 -25.11 -6.15 24.20
N SER A 426 -24.82 -4.92 23.81
CA SER A 426 -23.47 -4.34 23.92
C SER A 426 -23.55 -2.82 23.80
N TYR A 427 -22.41 -2.16 23.63
CA TYR A 427 -22.31 -0.73 23.37
C TYR A 427 -21.25 -0.42 22.33
N VAL A 428 -21.37 0.76 21.71
CA VAL A 428 -20.39 1.36 20.81
C VAL A 428 -19.98 2.72 21.39
N LEU A 429 -18.67 3.01 21.43
CA LEU A 429 -18.14 4.24 21.98
C LEU A 429 -17.77 5.21 20.85
N PHE A 430 -18.22 6.45 20.99
CA PHE A 430 -17.83 7.59 20.17
C PHE A 430 -17.08 8.62 21.04
N ASP A 431 -16.63 9.73 20.43
CA ASP A 431 -15.84 10.74 21.13
C ASP A 431 -16.57 11.40 22.33
N ASP A 432 -17.89 11.64 22.22
CA ASP A 432 -18.69 12.35 23.24
C ASP A 432 -19.88 11.55 23.79
N LYS A 433 -20.09 10.32 23.31
CA LYS A 433 -21.23 9.48 23.69
C LYS A 433 -20.94 7.98 23.58
N ALA A 434 -21.71 7.20 24.31
CA ALA A 434 -21.83 5.77 24.13
C ALA A 434 -23.24 5.43 23.65
N ILE A 435 -23.34 4.53 22.68
CA ILE A 435 -24.62 3.98 22.22
C ILE A 435 -24.71 2.55 22.71
N VAL A 436 -25.52 2.35 23.75
CA VAL A 436 -25.87 1.02 24.26
C VAL A 436 -27.00 0.48 23.40
N TYR A 437 -26.92 -0.80 23.02
CA TYR A 437 -27.92 -1.41 22.16
C TYR A 437 -28.35 -2.80 22.63
N GLU A 438 -29.55 -3.17 22.20
CA GLU A 438 -30.12 -4.50 22.33
C GLU A 438 -30.69 -4.93 20.97
N ILE A 439 -30.28 -6.10 20.50
CA ILE A 439 -30.88 -6.80 19.37
C ILE A 439 -32.09 -7.55 19.92
N THR A 440 -33.28 -7.09 19.55
CA THR A 440 -34.55 -7.66 20.02
C THR A 440 -35.09 -8.75 19.11
N LYS A 441 -34.68 -8.74 17.84
CA LYS A 441 -35.02 -9.74 16.83
C LYS A 441 -33.96 -9.73 15.75
N GLN A 442 -33.59 -10.91 15.26
CA GLN A 442 -32.75 -11.08 14.08
C GLN A 442 -33.53 -11.87 13.03
N THR A 443 -33.46 -11.44 11.78
CA THR A 443 -34.00 -12.17 10.63
C THR A 443 -32.89 -12.38 9.62
N LEU A 444 -32.77 -13.60 9.08
CA LEU A 444 -31.74 -13.93 8.09
C LEU A 444 -32.20 -13.72 6.64
N GLU A 445 -33.44 -13.25 6.47
CA GLU A 445 -34.06 -13.01 5.18
C GLU A 445 -34.38 -11.52 5.01
N ASN A 446 -34.24 -11.03 3.78
CA ASN A 446 -34.62 -9.68 3.39
C ASN A 446 -35.00 -9.66 1.91
N LYS A 447 -36.30 -9.86 1.64
CA LYS A 447 -36.83 -9.95 0.27
C LYS A 447 -36.50 -8.74 -0.60
N ASN A 448 -36.42 -7.55 0.00
CA ASN A 448 -36.11 -6.32 -0.73
C ASN A 448 -34.65 -6.28 -1.21
N LYS A 449 -33.74 -6.98 -0.51
CA LYS A 449 -32.32 -7.04 -0.86
C LYS A 449 -31.91 -8.36 -1.53
N GLU A 450 -32.75 -9.38 -1.45
CA GLU A 450 -32.51 -10.67 -2.08
C GLU A 450 -32.24 -10.53 -3.58
N GLU A 451 -33.05 -9.76 -4.30
CA GLU A 451 -32.85 -9.53 -5.73
C GLU A 451 -31.54 -8.78 -6.04
N ILE A 452 -31.17 -7.82 -5.18
CA ILE A 452 -29.94 -7.02 -5.31
C ILE A 452 -28.70 -7.91 -5.16
N TYR A 453 -28.71 -8.82 -4.18
CA TYR A 453 -27.55 -9.66 -3.87
C TYR A 453 -27.56 -11.04 -4.51
N LYS A 454 -28.66 -11.42 -5.19
CA LYS A 454 -28.85 -12.76 -5.77
C LYS A 454 -27.63 -13.25 -6.54
N PHE A 455 -27.12 -12.45 -7.47
CA PHE A 455 -25.97 -12.82 -8.29
C PHE A 455 -24.73 -13.11 -7.43
N ILE A 456 -24.41 -12.23 -6.48
CA ILE A 456 -23.23 -12.37 -5.62
C ILE A 456 -23.37 -13.58 -4.69
N ILE A 457 -24.56 -13.79 -4.12
CA ILE A 457 -24.85 -14.95 -3.26
C ILE A 457 -24.69 -16.25 -4.05
N GLU A 458 -25.30 -16.35 -5.24
CA GLU A 458 -25.22 -17.53 -6.10
C GLU A 458 -23.79 -17.84 -6.53
N GLN A 459 -23.03 -16.84 -6.97
CA GLN A 459 -21.63 -17.04 -7.37
C GLN A 459 -20.75 -17.42 -6.18
N SER A 460 -20.91 -16.76 -5.03
CA SER A 460 -20.12 -17.04 -3.82
C SER A 460 -20.41 -18.45 -3.30
N ALA A 461 -21.68 -18.85 -3.27
CA ALA A 461 -22.09 -20.19 -2.86
C ALA A 461 -21.51 -21.25 -3.81
N LYS A 462 -21.63 -21.04 -5.12
CA LYS A 462 -21.09 -21.95 -6.15
C LYS A 462 -19.59 -22.11 -6.04
N GLN A 463 -18.83 -21.01 -5.98
CA GLN A 463 -17.38 -21.03 -5.86
C GLN A 463 -16.93 -21.71 -4.57
N THR A 464 -17.55 -21.38 -3.44
CA THR A 464 -17.20 -21.96 -2.14
C THR A 464 -17.46 -23.46 -2.10
N LYS A 465 -18.63 -23.91 -2.59
CA LYS A 465 -18.96 -25.34 -2.65
C LYS A 465 -17.97 -26.11 -3.54
N GLN A 466 -17.65 -25.57 -4.71
CA GLN A 466 -16.68 -26.17 -5.62
C GLN A 466 -15.29 -26.25 -5.00
N ALA A 467 -14.84 -25.18 -4.32
CA ALA A 467 -13.56 -25.14 -3.65
C ALA A 467 -13.46 -26.19 -2.54
N LEU A 468 -14.46 -26.24 -1.64
CA LEU A 468 -14.53 -27.22 -0.55
C LEU A 468 -14.58 -28.65 -1.08
N LEU A 469 -15.40 -28.92 -2.11
CA LEU A 469 -15.48 -30.24 -2.73
C LEU A 469 -14.14 -30.65 -3.34
N LYS A 470 -13.48 -29.74 -4.07
CA LYS A 470 -12.17 -30.01 -4.68
C LYS A 470 -11.12 -30.28 -3.62
N GLU A 471 -11.08 -29.47 -2.56
CA GLU A 471 -10.12 -29.64 -1.46
C GLU A 471 -10.29 -31.01 -0.77
N GLU A 472 -11.51 -31.34 -0.35
CA GLU A 472 -11.81 -32.60 0.33
C GLU A 472 -11.64 -33.82 -0.58
N LEU A 473 -11.97 -33.68 -1.86
CA LEU A 473 -11.67 -34.71 -2.85
C LEU A 473 -10.17 -34.93 -2.95
N LEU A 474 -9.37 -33.88 -3.17
CA LEU A 474 -7.92 -34.01 -3.29
C LEU A 474 -7.29 -34.64 -2.05
N LYS A 475 -7.74 -34.29 -0.83
CA LYS A 475 -7.30 -34.96 0.41
C LYS A 475 -7.52 -36.47 0.34
N LYS A 476 -8.72 -36.91 -0.05
CA LYS A 476 -9.02 -38.33 -0.23
C LYS A 476 -8.21 -38.99 -1.35
N LEU A 477 -8.01 -38.28 -2.48
CA LEU A 477 -7.22 -38.82 -3.58
C LEU A 477 -5.76 -39.01 -3.20
N ILE A 478 -5.18 -38.14 -2.36
CA ILE A 478 -3.82 -38.29 -1.84
C ILE A 478 -3.67 -39.59 -1.03
N GLU A 479 -4.70 -39.98 -0.26
CA GLU A 479 -4.70 -41.24 0.48
C GLU A 479 -4.82 -42.47 -0.44
N LEU A 480 -5.58 -42.33 -1.54
CA LEU A 480 -5.81 -43.41 -2.50
C LEU A 480 -4.66 -43.61 -3.51
N TYR A 481 -3.98 -42.53 -3.90
CA TYR A 481 -2.92 -42.54 -4.90
C TYR A 481 -1.62 -42.00 -4.28
N PRO A 482 -0.73 -42.88 -3.78
CA PRO A 482 0.50 -42.48 -3.11
C PRO A 482 1.34 -41.55 -3.97
N ILE A 483 1.81 -40.45 -3.37
CA ILE A 483 2.64 -39.44 -4.03
C ILE A 483 4.11 -39.68 -3.66
N GLN A 484 4.94 -39.89 -4.68
CA GLN A 484 6.40 -39.96 -4.55
C GLN A 484 7.00 -38.73 -5.23
N ARG A 485 7.56 -37.80 -4.45
CA ARG A 485 8.23 -36.61 -4.99
C ARG A 485 9.73 -36.84 -5.11
N TYR A 486 10.27 -36.64 -6.30
CA TYR A 486 11.71 -36.75 -6.58
C TYR A 486 12.36 -35.36 -6.65
N TYR A 487 11.62 -34.37 -7.15
CA TYR A 487 12.00 -32.97 -7.11
C TYR A 487 11.76 -32.38 -5.72
N LYS A 488 12.81 -31.83 -5.12
CA LYS A 488 12.79 -31.27 -3.76
C LYS A 488 12.65 -29.74 -3.71
N GLY A 489 12.51 -29.07 -4.86
CA GLY A 489 12.50 -27.61 -4.96
C GLY A 489 13.87 -27.00 -4.62
N ASN A 490 14.00 -25.70 -4.87
CA ASN A 490 15.13 -24.93 -4.34
C ASN A 490 14.89 -24.65 -2.86
N THR A 491 15.32 -25.55 -1.97
CA THR A 491 15.42 -25.25 -0.53
C THR A 491 16.60 -24.30 -0.31
N ASN A 492 16.31 -23.02 -0.11
CA ASN A 492 17.23 -22.09 0.56
C ASN A 492 17.09 -22.20 2.07
#